data_AF-A0A5C3KVQ3-F1
#
_entry.id   AF-A0A5C3KVQ3-F1
#
_cell.length_a   1.000
_cell.length_b   1.000
_cell.length_c   1.000
_cell.angle_alpha   90.00
_cell.angle_beta   90.00
_cell.angle_gamma   90.00
#
_symmetry.space_group_name_H-M   'P 1'
#
loop_
_entity.id
_entity.type
_entity.pdbx_description
1 polymer ?
#
loop_
_entity_poly.entity_id
_entity_poly.type
_entity_poly.pdbx_seq_one_letter_code
_entity_poly.pdbx_strand_id
1 'polypeptide(L)'
;VEVLNFTSLPKELIIAVMEFAEWSDILRLRCCCKVMHSTSRARSIWVALLHRYYLTVFPRPFLLPKPLERCTLSKLEALITGWF
;
A
#
# COMPACT_ATOMS: atom_id res chain seq x y z
N VAL A 1 -21.98 -15.19 16.63
CA VAL A 1 -20.73 -14.45 16.36
C VAL A 1 -21.14 -13.13 15.75
N GLU A 2 -20.88 -12.02 16.43
CA GLU A 2 -21.18 -10.69 15.89
C GLU A 2 -20.12 -10.37 14.82
N VAL A 3 -20.55 -10.22 13.57
CA VAL A 3 -19.63 -9.89 12.47
C VAL A 3 -19.38 -8.39 12.54
N LEU A 4 -18.27 -7.99 13.17
CA LEU A 4 -17.81 -6.61 13.13
C LEU A 4 -17.56 -6.21 11.68
N ASN A 5 -18.18 -5.11 11.26
CA ASN A 5 -17.96 -4.57 9.93
C ASN A 5 -16.53 -4.03 9.83
N PHE A 6 -15.71 -4.55 8.91
CA PHE A 6 -14.33 -4.11 8.74
C PHE A 6 -14.20 -2.59 8.54
N THR A 7 -15.21 -1.96 7.93
CA THR A 7 -15.23 -0.50 7.69
C THR A 7 -15.53 0.34 8.94
N SER A 8 -15.96 -0.28 10.05
CA SER A 8 -16.16 0.42 11.33
C SER A 8 -14.89 0.46 12.20
N LEU A 9 -13.81 -0.18 11.76
CA LEU A 9 -12.52 -0.10 12.44
C LEU A 9 -11.90 1.30 12.29
N PRO A 10 -11.08 1.75 13.27
CA PRO A 10 -10.21 2.90 13.11
C PRO A 10 -9.38 2.81 11.82
N LYS A 11 -9.18 3.94 11.15
CA LYS A 11 -8.47 4.00 9.86
C LYS A 11 -7.04 3.47 10.00
N GLU A 12 -6.42 3.68 11.14
CA GLU A 12 -5.08 3.26 11.49
C GLU A 12 -4.97 1.73 11.49
N LEU A 13 -5.99 1.02 11.98
CA LEU A 13 -6.02 -0.45 11.94
C LEU A 13 -6.27 -0.97 10.53
N ILE A 14 -7.13 -0.31 9.76
CA ILE A 14 -7.36 -0.66 8.36
C ILE A 14 -6.06 -0.49 7.54
N ILE A 15 -5.35 0.62 7.76
CA ILE A 15 -4.05 0.90 7.12
C ILE A 15 -3.02 -0.15 7.54
N ALA A 16 -2.92 -0.46 8.84
CA ALA A 16 -2.01 -1.48 9.34
C ALA A 16 -2.28 -2.85 8.71
N VAL A 17 -3.55 -3.24 8.52
CA VAL A 17 -3.89 -4.47 7.79
C VAL A 17 -3.47 -4.39 6.32
N MET A 18 -3.72 -3.26 5.65
CA MET A 18 -3.32 -3.06 4.24
C MET A 18 -1.80 -3.04 4.02
N GLU A 19 -1.00 -2.63 5.01
CA GLU A 19 0.47 -2.70 4.95
C GLU A 19 0.99 -4.14 4.80
N PHE A 20 0.18 -5.14 5.15
CA PHE A 20 0.48 -6.56 4.94
C PHE A 20 -0.11 -7.13 3.64
N ALA A 21 -0.93 -6.40 2.89
CA ALA A 21 -1.52 -6.86 1.63
C ALA A 21 -0.57 -6.68 0.44
N GLU A 22 -0.79 -7.45 -0.64
CA GLU A 22 -0.10 -7.26 -1.93
C GLU A 22 -0.67 -6.06 -2.71
N TRP A 23 0.11 -5.46 -3.63
CA TRP A 23 -0.32 -4.26 -4.35
C TRP A 23 -1.66 -4.46 -5.07
N SER A 24 -1.87 -5.63 -5.68
CA SER A 24 -3.09 -5.92 -6.44
C SER A 24 -4.32 -5.96 -5.54
N ASP A 25 -4.17 -6.50 -4.33
CA ASP A 25 -5.26 -6.57 -3.37
C ASP A 25 -5.59 -5.20 -2.78
N ILE A 26 -4.58 -4.36 -2.56
CA ILE A 26 -4.76 -2.97 -2.15
C ILE A 26 -5.59 -2.21 -3.20
N LEU A 27 -5.30 -2.40 -4.49
CA LEU A 27 -6.05 -1.77 -5.58
C LEU A 27 -7.48 -2.34 -5.72
N ARG A 28 -7.68 -3.64 -5.48
CA ARG A 28 -9.03 -4.23 -5.44
C ARG A 28 -9.85 -3.66 -4.28
N LEU A 29 -9.27 -3.60 -3.07
CA LEU A 29 -9.90 -3.04 -1.88
C LEU A 29 -10.31 -1.58 -2.10
N ARG A 30 -9.48 -0.79 -2.80
CA ARG A 30 -9.78 0.62 -3.14
C ARG A 30 -11.11 0.79 -3.88
N CYS A 31 -11.54 -0.21 -4.65
CA CYS A 31 -12.78 -0.17 -5.42
C CYS A 31 -14.02 -0.60 -4.60
N CYS A 32 -13.85 -1.10 -3.37
CA CYS A 32 -14.96 -1.64 -2.59
C CYS A 32 -15.85 -0.56 -1.97
N CYS A 33 -15.27 0.47 -1.34
CA CYS A 33 -16.04 1.52 -0.66
C CYS A 33 -15.21 2.78 -0.40
N LYS A 34 -15.87 3.87 0.04
CA LYS A 34 -15.23 5.16 0.32
C LYS A 34 -14.13 5.07 1.40
N VAL A 35 -14.34 4.25 2.43
CA VAL A 35 -13.34 4.07 3.50
C VAL A 35 -12.08 3.43 2.93
N MET A 36 -12.21 2.29 2.24
CA MET A 36 -11.08 1.62 1.59
C MET A 36 -10.42 2.49 0.51
N HIS A 37 -11.21 3.26 -0.23
CA HIS A 37 -10.69 4.21 -1.21
C HIS A 37 -9.76 5.23 -0.55
N SER A 38 -10.16 5.78 0.60
CA SER A 38 -9.36 6.75 1.33
C SER A 38 -8.13 6.12 2.02
N THR A 39 -8.27 4.96 2.65
CA THR A 39 -7.19 4.32 3.42
C THR A 39 -6.13 3.70 2.53
N SER A 40 -6.49 3.11 1.38
CA SER A 40 -5.54 2.54 0.39
C SER A 40 -4.58 3.58 -0.23
N ARG A 41 -4.81 4.87 0.02
CA ARG A 41 -3.96 5.99 -0.40
C ARG A 41 -3.03 6.47 0.71
N ALA A 42 -2.94 5.76 1.84
CA ALA A 42 -1.95 6.04 2.86
C ALA A 42 -0.54 5.73 2.32
N ARG A 43 0.39 6.69 2.44
CA ARG A 43 1.76 6.53 1.97
C ARG A 43 2.50 5.38 2.67
N SER A 44 2.17 5.13 3.94
CA SER A 44 2.80 4.08 4.74
C SER A 44 2.61 2.68 4.13
N ILE A 45 1.42 2.39 3.57
CA ILE A 45 1.11 1.14 2.86
C ILE A 45 2.13 0.87 1.75
N TRP A 46 2.32 1.85 0.86
CA TRP A 46 3.20 1.69 -0.30
C TRP A 46 4.68 1.66 0.08
N VAL A 47 5.06 2.32 1.17
CA VAL A 47 6.41 2.20 1.73
C VAL A 47 6.65 0.83 2.35
N ALA A 48 5.72 0.31 3.14
CA ALA A 48 5.81 -1.04 3.71
C ALA A 48 5.95 -2.09 2.60
N LEU A 49 5.15 -1.95 1.54
CA LEU A 49 5.21 -2.83 0.38
C LEU A 49 6.54 -2.72 -0.37
N LEU A 50 7.05 -1.50 -0.59
CA LEU A 50 8.36 -1.27 -1.20
C LEU A 50 9.47 -1.96 -0.39
N HIS A 51 9.47 -1.81 0.93
CA HIS A 51 10.47 -2.44 1.80
C HIS A 51 10.44 -3.95 1.71
N ARG A 52 9.24 -4.55 1.67
CA ARG A 52 9.08 -5.99 1.49
C ARG A 52 9.67 -6.46 0.16
N TYR A 53 9.31 -5.80 -0.95
CA TYR A 53 9.80 -6.19 -2.28
C TYR A 53 11.29 -5.93 -2.48
N TYR A 54 11.84 -4.89 -1.85
CA TYR A 54 13.28 -4.63 -1.90
C TYR A 54 14.12 -5.78 -1.34
N LEU A 55 13.57 -6.53 -0.37
CA LEU A 55 14.25 -7.68 0.23
C LEU A 55 14.09 -8.97 -0.57
N THR A 56 13.07 -9.09 -1.42
CA THR A 56 12.66 -10.40 -1.95
C THR A 56 12.49 -10.48 -3.48
N VAL A 57 12.17 -9.38 -4.17
CA VAL A 57 11.75 -9.43 -5.58
C VAL A 57 12.46 -8.43 -6.48
N PHE A 58 12.82 -7.24 -5.99
CA PHE A 58 13.43 -6.24 -6.87
C PHE A 58 14.89 -6.56 -7.22
N PRO A 59 15.27 -6.59 -8.51
CA PRO A 59 16.67 -6.71 -8.89
C PRO A 59 17.44 -5.47 -8.46
N ARG A 60 18.67 -5.66 -7.97
CA ARG A 60 19.56 -4.54 -7.64
C ARG A 60 20.38 -4.10 -8.87
N PRO A 61 20.58 -2.79 -9.08
CA PRO A 61 20.10 -1.69 -8.24
C PRO A 61 18.68 -1.23 -8.62
N PHE A 62 17.75 -1.31 -7.67
CA PHE A 62 16.44 -0.70 -7.79
C PHE A 62 16.56 0.80 -7.53
N LEU A 63 16.35 1.63 -8.55
CA LEU A 63 16.61 3.07 -8.47
C LEU A 63 15.34 3.86 -8.19
N LEU A 64 15.27 4.44 -7.00
CA LEU A 64 14.27 5.46 -6.70
C LEU A 64 14.65 6.80 -7.35
N PRO A 65 13.70 7.57 -7.89
CA PRO A 65 13.99 8.85 -8.54
C PRO A 65 14.47 9.94 -7.56
N LYS A 66 14.18 9.77 -6.26
CA LYS A 66 14.55 10.65 -5.14
C LYS A 66 14.68 9.79 -3.86
N PRO A 67 15.28 10.32 -2.78
CA PRO A 67 15.21 9.67 -1.46
C PRO A 67 13.76 9.32 -1.10
N LEU A 68 13.57 8.19 -0.41
CA LEU A 68 12.25 7.62 -0.11
C LEU A 68 11.33 8.65 0.54
N GLU A 69 11.85 9.44 1.48
CA GLU A 69 11.16 10.49 2.22
C GLU A 69 10.61 11.59 1.30
N ARG A 70 11.26 11.81 0.16
CA ARG A 70 10.88 12.80 -0.86
C ARG A 70 10.03 12.22 -1.99
N CYS A 71 9.76 10.91 -1.97
CA CYS A 71 8.86 10.26 -2.91
C CYS A 71 7.40 10.44 -2.48
N THR A 72 6.61 11.00 -3.39
CA THR A 72 5.16 11.12 -3.24
C THR A 72 4.49 9.75 -3.35
N LEU A 73 3.35 9.58 -2.69
CA LEU A 73 2.48 8.39 -2.82
C LEU A 73 2.35 7.92 -4.27
N SER A 74 1.91 8.81 -5.18
CA SER A 74 1.64 8.46 -6.58
C SER A 74 2.87 7.91 -7.31
N LYS A 75 4.08 8.36 -6.92
CA LYS A 75 5.32 7.85 -7.51
C LYS A 75 5.66 6.47 -6.98
N LEU A 76 5.49 6.25 -5.67
CA LEU A 76 5.71 4.95 -5.05
C LEU A 76 4.74 3.91 -5.63
N GLU A 77 3.47 4.27 -5.72
CA GLU A 77 2.43 3.41 -6.29
C GLU A 77 2.71 3.09 -7.75
N ALA A 78 2.99 4.09 -8.61
CA ALA A 78 3.28 3.86 -10.02
C ALA A 78 4.52 2.99 -10.25
N LEU A 79 5.55 3.17 -9.43
CA LEU A 79 6.78 2.39 -9.52
C LEU A 79 6.59 0.94 -9.05
N ILE A 80 5.78 0.70 -8.02
CA ILE A 80 5.47 -0.66 -7.58
C ILE A 80 4.57 -1.38 -8.59
N THR A 81 3.50 -0.72 -9.01
CA THR A 81 2.49 -1.31 -9.92
C THR A 81 2.98 -1.43 -11.35
N GLY A 82 3.97 -0.65 -11.78
CA GLY A 82 4.54 -0.74 -13.12
C GLY A 82 5.64 -1.79 -13.29
N TRP A 83 6.12 -2.40 -12.19
CA TRP A 83 7.12 -3.47 -12.26
C TRP A 83 6.51 -4.87 -12.45
N PHE A 84 5.30 -5.08 -11.93
CA PHE A 84 4.57 -6.35 -11.99
C PHE A 84 3.47 -6.28 -13.05
#